data_AF-A0AAP3WFK7-F1
#
_entry.id   AF-A0AAP3WFK7-F1
#
_cell.length_a   1.000
_cell.length_b   1.000
_cell.length_c   1.000
_cell.angle_alpha   90.00
_cell.angle_beta   90.00
_cell.angle_gamma   90.00
#
_symmetry.space_group_name_H-M   'P 1'
#
loop_
_entity.id
_entity.type
_entity.pdbx_description
1 polymer ?
#
loop_
_entity_poly.entity_id
_entity_poly.type
_entity_poly.pdbx_seq_one_letter_code
_entity_poly.pdbx_strand_id
1 'polypeptide(L)'
;MSERHGVQEATLRNWANLGYITSCRMGNQLFLDDESLTAYLEAHKRLGLQADYLAKIVEEKKLERDFIISRYDDLLYVLRTQKTCKPLYEIIIRELSQLIVHPGARDIFYSISMGESIEKVAGRHRITYDRALQIYNSHLRGLKVRKNVLATYRKHIIDARFQSLADKSKNINLNQEERVLQLSVGKVADTRLTNVLYKEEIRTVGQLLELVSGKGWRWLLKMEGVGRISYDRLLSNL
;
A
#
# COMPACT_ATOMS: atom_id res chain seq x y z
N MET A 1 -51.48 -44.39 -7.45
CA MET A 1 -50.05 -44.24 -7.06
C MET A 1 -49.47 -42.91 -7.52
N SER A 2 -49.52 -42.58 -8.82
CA SER A 2 -49.09 -41.27 -9.35
C SER A 2 -49.86 -40.08 -8.75
N GLU A 3 -51.20 -40.15 -8.71
CA GLU A 3 -52.06 -39.13 -8.07
C GLU A 3 -51.94 -39.09 -6.53
N ARG A 4 -51.62 -40.23 -5.89
CA ARG A 4 -51.52 -40.33 -4.42
C ARG A 4 -50.26 -39.66 -3.88
N HIS A 5 -49.16 -39.73 -4.63
CA HIS A 5 -47.85 -39.18 -4.24
C HIS A 5 -47.48 -37.91 -5.02
N GLY A 6 -48.35 -37.43 -5.92
CA GLY A 6 -48.12 -36.22 -6.71
C GLY A 6 -46.96 -36.31 -7.72
N VAL A 7 -46.54 -37.52 -8.10
CA VAL A 7 -45.41 -37.76 -9.01
C VAL A 7 -45.91 -38.29 -10.35
N GLN A 8 -45.49 -37.70 -11.46
CA GLN A 8 -45.87 -38.14 -12.81
C GLN A 8 -45.49 -39.61 -13.08
N GLU A 9 -46.37 -40.35 -13.75
CA GLU A 9 -46.19 -41.79 -14.01
C GLU A 9 -44.91 -42.11 -14.79
N ALA A 10 -44.53 -41.26 -15.76
CA ALA A 10 -43.28 -41.41 -16.50
C ALA A 10 -42.04 -41.36 -15.60
N THR A 11 -42.09 -40.52 -14.55
CA THR A 11 -41.02 -40.37 -13.57
C THR A 11 -40.94 -41.61 -12.66
N LEU A 12 -42.10 -42.11 -12.19
CA LEU A 12 -42.17 -43.35 -11.40
C LEU A 12 -41.66 -44.57 -12.17
N ARG A 13 -42.03 -44.69 -13.47
CA ARG A 13 -41.52 -45.76 -14.34
C ARG A 13 -40.01 -45.67 -14.52
N ASN A 14 -39.45 -44.47 -14.67
CA ASN A 14 -38.02 -44.28 -14.79
C ASN A 14 -37.28 -44.69 -13.51
N TRP A 15 -37.74 -44.23 -12.34
CA TRP A 15 -37.14 -44.59 -11.06
C TRP A 15 -37.22 -46.09 -10.75
N ALA A 16 -38.33 -46.73 -11.11
CA ALA A 16 -38.49 -48.18 -11.01
C ALA A 16 -37.51 -48.92 -11.95
N ASN A 17 -37.36 -48.48 -13.19
CA ASN A 17 -36.43 -49.07 -14.16
C ASN A 17 -34.96 -48.90 -13.77
N LEU A 18 -34.62 -47.80 -13.08
CA LEU A 18 -33.28 -47.53 -12.54
C LEU A 18 -33.01 -48.25 -11.21
N GLY A 19 -33.99 -48.98 -10.67
CA GLY A 19 -33.85 -49.73 -9.42
C GLY A 19 -33.87 -48.87 -8.15
N TYR A 20 -34.30 -47.60 -8.25
CA TYR A 20 -34.39 -46.70 -7.10
C TYR A 20 -35.60 -47.00 -6.20
N ILE A 21 -36.63 -47.63 -6.76
CA ILE A 21 -37.84 -48.05 -6.06
C ILE A 21 -38.10 -49.51 -6.42
N THR A 22 -38.42 -50.32 -5.40
CA THR A 22 -38.75 -51.72 -5.59
C THR A 22 -39.99 -51.85 -6.45
N SER A 23 -39.89 -52.66 -7.51
CA SER A 23 -40.99 -52.86 -8.46
C SER A 23 -41.06 -54.30 -8.94
N CYS A 24 -42.26 -54.73 -9.34
CA CYS A 24 -42.52 -56.04 -9.90
C CYS A 24 -43.36 -55.89 -11.18
N ARG A 25 -43.09 -56.72 -12.18
CA ARG A 25 -43.84 -56.70 -13.44
C ARG A 25 -44.64 -57.99 -13.58
N MET A 26 -45.96 -57.87 -13.68
CA MET A 26 -46.83 -58.99 -14.01
C MET A 26 -47.52 -58.68 -15.33
N GLY A 27 -47.13 -59.40 -16.39
CA GLY A 27 -47.54 -59.11 -17.76
C GLY A 27 -47.12 -57.69 -18.20
N ASN A 28 -48.06 -56.93 -18.76
CA ASN A 28 -47.81 -55.54 -19.18
C ASN A 28 -47.94 -54.51 -18.04
N GLN A 29 -48.26 -54.94 -16.82
CA GLN A 29 -48.54 -54.05 -15.70
C GLN A 29 -47.35 -53.98 -14.73
N LEU A 30 -46.98 -52.76 -14.35
CA LEU A 30 -45.91 -52.47 -13.40
C LEU A 30 -46.52 -52.19 -12.02
N PHE A 31 -46.07 -52.94 -11.02
CA PHE A 31 -46.43 -52.78 -9.62
C PHE A 31 -45.26 -52.16 -8.87
N LEU A 32 -45.54 -51.15 -8.06
CA LEU A 32 -44.55 -50.46 -7.23
C LEU A 32 -44.80 -50.79 -5.77
N ASP A 33 -43.73 -51.02 -5.03
CA ASP A 33 -43.80 -51.15 -3.58
C ASP A 33 -43.99 -49.77 -2.93
N ASP A 34 -45.09 -49.60 -2.19
CA ASP A 34 -45.49 -48.30 -1.61
C ASP A 34 -44.52 -47.87 -0.48
N GLU A 35 -43.99 -48.83 0.28
CA GLU A 35 -43.01 -48.57 1.35
C GLU A 35 -41.67 -48.10 0.77
N SER A 36 -41.15 -48.79 -0.26
CA SER A 36 -39.93 -48.41 -0.96
C SER A 36 -40.06 -47.04 -1.64
N LEU A 37 -41.20 -46.73 -2.26
CA LEU A 37 -41.47 -45.42 -2.84
C LEU A 37 -41.48 -44.32 -1.78
N THR A 38 -42.17 -44.56 -0.65
CA THR A 38 -42.27 -43.58 0.45
C THR A 38 -40.90 -43.31 1.07
N ALA A 39 -40.11 -44.36 1.34
CA ALA A 39 -38.76 -44.24 1.87
C ALA A 39 -37.83 -43.46 0.92
N TYR A 40 -37.93 -43.72 -0.39
CA TYR A 40 -37.15 -43.01 -1.40
C TYR A 40 -37.49 -41.50 -1.45
N LEU A 41 -38.79 -41.15 -1.42
CA LEU A 41 -39.25 -39.77 -1.42
C LEU A 41 -38.82 -39.01 -0.15
N GLU A 42 -38.90 -39.65 1.03
CA GLU A 42 -38.43 -39.05 2.27
C GLU A 42 -36.91 -38.81 2.27
N ALA A 43 -36.12 -39.78 1.79
CA ALA A 43 -34.68 -39.63 1.68
C ALA A 43 -34.29 -38.49 0.74
N HIS A 44 -34.94 -38.38 -0.43
CA HIS A 44 -34.71 -37.28 -1.37
C HIS A 44 -35.10 -35.93 -0.78
N LYS A 45 -36.22 -35.84 -0.04
CA LYS A 45 -36.63 -34.61 0.65
C LYS A 45 -35.61 -34.19 1.71
N ARG A 46 -35.07 -35.14 2.49
CA ARG A 46 -33.99 -34.87 3.47
C ARG A 46 -32.71 -34.39 2.81
N LEU A 47 -32.31 -35.03 1.70
CA LEU A 47 -31.15 -34.61 0.92
C LEU A 47 -31.32 -33.19 0.33
N GLY A 48 -32.52 -32.88 -0.19
CA GLY A 48 -32.85 -31.53 -0.67
C GLY A 48 -32.74 -30.49 0.44
N LEU A 49 -33.34 -30.75 1.61
CA LEU A 49 -33.23 -29.86 2.77
C LEU A 49 -31.77 -29.68 3.25
N GLN A 50 -30.96 -30.74 3.20
CA GLN A 50 -29.55 -30.69 3.55
C GLN A 50 -28.74 -29.88 2.52
N ALA A 51 -29.03 -30.03 1.23
CA ALA A 51 -28.42 -29.25 0.16
C ALA A 51 -28.79 -27.77 0.29
N ASP A 52 -30.05 -27.44 0.59
CA ASP A 52 -30.52 -26.08 0.82
C ASP A 52 -29.84 -25.44 2.04
N TYR A 53 -29.67 -26.21 3.12
CA TYR A 53 -28.95 -25.77 4.31
C TYR A 53 -27.47 -25.49 4.02
N LEU A 54 -26.80 -26.39 3.30
CA LEU A 54 -25.41 -26.21 2.88
C LEU A 54 -25.25 -25.01 1.95
N ALA A 55 -26.19 -24.80 1.01
CA ALA A 55 -26.18 -23.64 0.12
C ALA A 55 -26.26 -22.32 0.90
N LYS A 56 -27.11 -22.25 1.94
CA LYS A 56 -27.20 -21.07 2.83
C LYS A 56 -25.89 -20.80 3.55
N ILE A 57 -25.26 -21.83 4.13
CA ILE A 57 -23.95 -21.68 4.78
C ILE A 57 -22.89 -21.17 3.79
N VAL A 58 -22.87 -21.70 2.57
CA VAL A 58 -21.92 -21.27 1.54
C VAL A 58 -22.12 -19.79 1.18
N GLU A 59 -23.36 -19.35 1.00
CA GLU A 59 -23.65 -17.93 0.72
C GLU A 59 -23.28 -17.02 1.90
N GLU A 60 -23.59 -17.41 3.13
CA GLU A 60 -23.14 -16.68 4.32
C GLU A 60 -21.61 -16.56 4.36
N LYS A 61 -20.88 -17.64 4.06
CA LYS A 61 -19.41 -17.64 4.03
C LYS A 61 -18.83 -16.80 2.89
N LYS A 62 -19.49 -16.74 1.73
CA LYS A 62 -19.12 -15.82 0.65
C LYS A 62 -19.27 -14.37 1.09
N LEU A 63 -20.39 -14.03 1.73
CA LEU A 63 -20.63 -12.68 2.25
C LEU A 63 -19.63 -12.29 3.34
N GLU A 64 -19.31 -13.20 4.26
CA GLU A 64 -18.25 -12.98 5.27
C GLU A 64 -16.89 -12.71 4.60
N ARG A 65 -16.53 -13.51 3.60
CA ARG A 65 -15.30 -13.31 2.82
C ARG A 65 -15.29 -11.95 2.13
N ASP A 66 -16.37 -11.59 1.45
CA ASP A 66 -16.46 -10.35 0.69
C ASP A 66 -16.45 -9.13 1.63
N PHE A 67 -17.05 -9.25 2.82
CA PHE A 67 -16.95 -8.26 3.89
C PHE A 67 -15.52 -8.13 4.43
N ILE A 68 -14.80 -9.23 4.61
CA ILE A 68 -13.40 -9.17 5.03
C ILE A 68 -12.54 -8.52 3.94
N ILE A 69 -12.74 -8.88 2.67
CA ILE A 69 -12.01 -8.29 1.53
C ILE A 69 -12.26 -6.78 1.46
N SER A 70 -13.52 -6.34 1.58
CA SER A 70 -13.85 -4.92 1.49
C SER A 70 -13.18 -4.08 2.58
N ARG A 71 -12.95 -4.65 3.78
CA ARG A 71 -12.19 -3.97 4.85
C ARG A 71 -10.73 -3.70 4.49
N TYR A 72 -10.16 -4.44 3.53
CA TYR A 72 -8.78 -4.28 3.10
C TYR A 72 -8.64 -3.61 1.73
N ASP A 73 -9.72 -3.32 1.02
CA ASP A 73 -9.65 -2.69 -0.32
C ASP A 73 -8.98 -1.32 -0.26
N ASP A 74 -9.33 -0.48 0.73
CA ASP A 74 -8.70 0.82 0.95
C ASP A 74 -7.21 0.68 1.30
N LEU A 75 -6.86 -0.31 2.14
CA LEU A 75 -5.47 -0.59 2.51
C LEU A 75 -4.67 -1.06 1.29
N LEU A 76 -5.27 -1.92 0.46
CA LEU A 76 -4.67 -2.43 -0.77
C LEU A 76 -4.46 -1.30 -1.78
N TYR A 77 -5.42 -0.38 -1.90
CA TYR A 77 -5.29 0.81 -2.73
C TYR A 77 -4.13 1.69 -2.26
N VAL A 78 -4.02 1.96 -0.96
CA VAL A 78 -2.90 2.71 -0.38
C VAL A 78 -1.57 2.00 -0.65
N LEU A 79 -1.48 0.69 -0.42
CA LEU A 79 -0.25 -0.08 -0.69
C LEU A 79 0.12 -0.08 -2.18
N ARG A 80 -0.86 -0.16 -3.09
CA ARG A 80 -0.61 -0.07 -4.54
C ARG A 80 -0.07 1.30 -4.93
N THR A 81 -0.62 2.38 -4.38
CA THR A 81 -0.17 3.75 -4.65
C THR A 81 1.17 4.09 -4.00
N GLN A 82 1.58 3.38 -2.94
CA GLN A 82 2.91 3.55 -2.33
C GLN A 82 4.07 3.31 -3.31
N LYS A 83 3.91 2.47 -4.35
CA LYS A 83 4.94 2.29 -5.39
C LYS A 83 5.32 3.61 -6.06
N THR A 84 4.36 4.52 -6.25
CA THR A 84 4.60 5.86 -6.84
C THR A 84 5.44 6.72 -5.90
N CYS A 85 5.31 6.53 -4.59
CA CYS A 85 6.09 7.22 -3.57
C CYS A 85 7.45 6.56 -3.29
N LYS A 86 7.77 5.43 -3.94
CA LYS A 86 9.03 4.69 -3.71
C LYS A 86 10.27 5.60 -3.74
N PRO A 87 10.49 6.48 -4.73
CA PRO A 87 11.67 7.35 -4.74
C PRO A 87 11.79 8.24 -3.50
N LEU A 88 10.66 8.71 -2.95
CA LEU A 88 10.64 9.51 -1.73
C LEU A 88 10.99 8.66 -0.51
N TYR A 89 10.45 7.44 -0.43
CA TYR A 89 10.80 6.51 0.65
C TYR A 89 12.27 6.14 0.61
N GLU A 90 12.87 5.91 -0.56
CA GLU A 90 14.29 5.61 -0.69
C GLU A 90 15.18 6.73 -0.14
N ILE A 91 14.82 7.99 -0.44
CA ILE A 91 15.52 9.15 0.13
C ILE A 91 15.39 9.13 1.65
N ILE A 92 14.16 9.05 2.18
CA ILE A 92 13.92 9.05 3.63
C ILE A 92 14.64 7.89 4.32
N ILE A 93 14.59 6.67 3.78
CA ILE A 93 15.24 5.48 4.33
C ILE A 93 16.75 5.64 4.33
N ARG A 94 17.34 6.14 3.23
CA ARG A 94 18.77 6.41 3.15
C ARG A 94 19.18 7.40 4.25
N GLU A 95 18.46 8.50 4.39
CA GLU A 95 18.72 9.51 5.40
C GLU A 95 18.59 8.95 6.83
N LEU A 96 17.53 8.18 7.10
CA LEU A 96 17.32 7.52 8.38
C LEU A 96 18.41 6.51 8.71
N SER A 97 18.92 5.79 7.72
CA SER A 97 19.99 4.81 7.92
C SER A 97 21.30 5.47 8.38
N GLN A 98 21.61 6.68 7.91
CA GLN A 98 22.85 7.38 8.30
C GLN A 98 22.87 7.76 9.78
N LEU A 99 21.72 7.80 10.46
CA LEU A 99 21.62 8.03 11.91
C LEU A 99 22.16 6.85 12.72
N ILE A 100 22.32 5.67 12.10
CA ILE A 100 22.83 4.47 12.75
C ILE A 100 24.35 4.49 12.65
N VAL A 101 25.01 4.59 13.81
CA VAL A 101 26.47 4.68 13.90
C VAL A 101 27.15 3.39 13.46
N HIS A 102 26.66 2.23 13.93
CA HIS A 102 27.29 0.93 13.66
C HIS A 102 27.10 0.51 12.18
N PRO A 103 28.17 0.34 11.38
CA PRO A 103 28.06 0.12 9.94
C PRO A 103 27.26 -1.14 9.55
N GLY A 104 27.48 -2.26 10.24
CA GLY A 104 26.73 -3.50 9.97
C GLY A 104 25.24 -3.35 10.29
N ALA A 105 24.90 -2.60 11.34
CA ALA A 105 23.50 -2.39 11.73
C ALA A 105 22.81 -1.38 10.80
N ARG A 106 23.57 -0.40 10.29
CA ARG A 106 23.14 0.53 9.24
C ARG A 106 22.79 -0.22 7.96
N ASP A 107 23.66 -1.11 7.48
CA ASP A 107 23.41 -1.89 6.26
C ASP A 107 22.19 -2.81 6.44
N ILE A 108 22.09 -3.53 7.57
CA ILE A 108 20.93 -4.36 7.89
C ILE A 108 19.63 -3.54 7.85
N PHE A 109 19.62 -2.38 8.51
CA PHE A 109 18.46 -1.50 8.53
C PHE A 109 18.09 -0.99 7.14
N TYR A 110 19.08 -0.46 6.41
CA TYR A 110 18.88 0.08 5.06
C TYR A 110 18.34 -0.98 4.11
N SER A 111 19.00 -2.14 4.01
CA SER A 111 18.60 -3.23 3.11
C SER A 111 17.19 -3.75 3.37
N ILE A 112 16.85 -4.00 4.64
CA ILE A 112 15.51 -4.49 5.00
C ILE A 112 14.46 -3.41 4.69
N SER A 113 14.71 -2.15 5.03
CA SER A 113 13.78 -1.04 4.72
C SER A 113 13.61 -0.79 3.22
N MET A 114 14.62 -1.08 2.40
CA MET A 114 14.54 -1.02 0.93
C MET A 114 13.82 -2.24 0.31
N GLY A 115 13.43 -3.22 1.12
CA GLY A 115 12.66 -4.40 0.70
C GLY A 115 13.49 -5.65 0.39
N GLU A 116 14.78 -5.69 0.76
CA GLU A 116 15.57 -6.91 0.66
C GLU A 116 15.07 -7.97 1.66
N SER A 117 15.08 -9.25 1.26
CA SER A 117 14.68 -10.35 2.16
C SER A 117 15.58 -10.39 3.39
N ILE A 118 14.96 -10.49 4.57
CA ILE A 118 15.66 -10.59 5.86
C ILE A 118 16.62 -11.79 5.88
N GLU A 119 16.24 -12.90 5.24
CA GLU A 119 17.08 -14.09 5.13
C GLU A 119 18.37 -13.81 4.33
N LYS A 120 18.26 -13.10 3.20
CA LYS A 120 19.43 -12.72 2.38
C LYS A 120 20.35 -11.78 3.15
N VAL A 121 19.78 -10.78 3.82
CA VAL A 121 20.53 -9.84 4.66
C VAL A 121 21.25 -10.58 5.79
N ALA A 122 20.56 -11.49 6.49
CA ALA A 122 21.15 -12.30 7.55
C ALA A 122 22.34 -13.13 7.04
N GLY A 123 22.21 -13.75 5.86
CA GLY A 123 23.28 -14.49 5.19
C GLY A 123 24.52 -13.63 4.88
N ARG A 124 24.33 -12.43 4.32
CA ARG A 124 25.44 -11.49 4.03
C ARG A 124 26.20 -11.07 5.29
N HIS A 125 25.49 -10.88 6.40
CA HIS A 125 26.05 -10.47 7.68
C HIS A 125 26.51 -11.64 8.56
N ARG A 126 26.36 -12.89 8.10
CA ARG A 126 26.69 -14.12 8.84
C ARG A 126 26.03 -14.17 10.23
N ILE A 127 24.78 -13.75 10.30
CA ILE A 127 23.96 -13.79 11.52
C ILE A 127 22.69 -14.61 11.27
N THR A 128 21.98 -14.97 12.35
CA THR A 128 20.69 -15.66 12.24
C THR A 128 19.59 -14.69 11.78
N TYR A 129 18.52 -15.24 11.20
CA TYR A 129 17.32 -14.50 10.83
C TYR A 129 16.78 -13.67 12.01
N ASP A 130 16.62 -14.31 13.17
CA ASP A 130 16.10 -13.66 14.39
C ASP A 130 17.00 -12.52 14.85
N ARG A 131 18.32 -12.69 14.72
CA ARG A 131 19.27 -11.64 15.09
C ARG A 131 19.17 -10.44 14.16
N ALA A 132 19.03 -10.67 12.84
CA ALA A 132 18.81 -9.59 11.87
C ALA A 132 17.51 -8.83 12.17
N LEU A 133 16.42 -9.56 12.46
CA LEU A 133 15.13 -8.99 12.82
C LEU A 133 15.20 -8.20 14.14
N GLN A 134 15.94 -8.69 15.14
CA GLN A 134 16.15 -8.01 16.40
C GLN A 134 16.89 -6.67 16.21
N ILE A 135 17.98 -6.67 15.42
CA ILE A 135 18.74 -5.47 15.09
C ILE A 135 17.82 -4.46 14.40
N TYR A 136 17.10 -4.89 13.36
CA TYR A 136 16.15 -4.04 12.62
C TYR A 136 15.10 -3.40 13.54
N ASN A 137 14.41 -4.21 14.34
CA ASN A 137 13.35 -3.75 15.24
C ASN A 137 13.86 -2.85 16.38
N SER A 138 15.12 -3.00 16.79
CA SER A 138 15.73 -2.11 17.78
C SER A 138 15.89 -0.68 17.23
N HIS A 139 16.35 -0.55 15.98
CA HIS A 139 16.51 0.74 15.32
C HIS A 139 15.17 1.36 14.93
N LEU A 140 14.22 0.57 14.44
CA LEU A 140 12.86 1.04 14.13
C LEU A 140 12.16 1.63 15.37
N ARG A 141 12.29 0.99 16.53
CA ARG A 141 11.79 1.53 17.80
C ARG A 141 12.46 2.83 18.18
N GLY A 142 13.78 2.95 17.97
CA GLY A 142 14.53 4.19 18.19
C GLY A 142 13.98 5.36 17.37
N LEU A 143 13.57 5.12 16.12
CA LEU A 143 12.96 6.13 15.26
C LEU A 143 11.58 6.58 15.75
N LYS A 144 10.76 5.66 16.26
CA LYS A 144 9.43 5.98 16.84
C LYS A 144 9.54 6.91 18.04
N VAL A 145 10.59 6.76 18.86
CA VAL A 145 10.84 7.62 20.03
C VAL A 145 11.39 8.98 19.61
N ARG A 146 12.22 9.01 18.56
CA ARG A 146 12.89 10.22 18.09
C ARG A 146 12.19 10.84 16.88
N LYS A 147 10.88 11.08 16.97
CA LYS A 147 10.05 11.62 15.86
C LYS A 147 10.60 12.91 15.24
N ASN A 148 11.25 13.74 16.05
CA ASN A 148 11.82 15.01 15.61
C ASN A 148 13.18 14.87 14.91
N VAL A 149 13.80 13.68 14.90
CA VAL A 149 15.11 13.50 14.26
C VAL A 149 15.05 13.73 12.76
N LEU A 150 13.93 13.48 12.09
CA LEU A 150 13.75 13.88 10.69
C LEU A 150 13.69 15.41 10.52
N ALA A 151 13.12 16.14 11.49
CA ALA A 151 13.14 17.60 11.47
C ALA A 151 14.55 18.15 11.70
N THR A 152 15.29 17.56 12.64
CA THR A 152 16.71 17.87 12.89
C THR A 152 17.59 17.47 11.69
N TYR A 153 17.27 16.37 11.00
CA TYR A 153 17.98 15.91 9.82
C TYR A 153 17.69 16.78 8.60
N ARG A 154 16.43 17.17 8.38
CA ARG A 154 16.04 18.18 7.37
C ARG A 154 16.83 19.47 7.60
N LYS A 155 16.93 19.93 8.85
CA LYS A 155 17.76 21.06 9.24
C LYS A 155 19.23 20.82 8.85
N HIS A 156 19.82 19.67 9.18
CA HIS A 156 21.21 19.36 8.81
C HIS A 156 21.48 19.24 7.29
N ILE A 157 20.57 18.68 6.49
CA ILE A 157 20.73 18.62 5.03
C ILE A 157 20.65 20.03 4.44
N ILE A 158 19.65 20.80 4.85
CA ILE A 158 19.49 22.20 4.49
C ILE A 158 20.77 22.95 4.86
N ASP A 159 21.23 22.82 6.11
CA ASP A 159 22.44 23.43 6.61
C ASP A 159 23.67 23.03 5.78
N ALA A 160 23.86 21.75 5.44
CA ALA A 160 24.99 21.28 4.66
C ALA A 160 24.96 21.73 3.19
N ARG A 161 23.78 21.66 2.53
CA ARG A 161 23.60 22.14 1.15
C ARG A 161 23.80 23.65 1.07
N PHE A 162 23.26 24.41 2.02
CA PHE A 162 23.37 25.85 2.01
C PHE A 162 24.70 26.37 2.57
N GLN A 163 25.41 25.60 3.40
CA GLN A 163 26.82 25.85 3.72
C GLN A 163 27.71 25.76 2.48
N SER A 164 27.38 24.90 1.51
CA SER A 164 28.11 24.81 0.24
C SER A 164 27.81 25.99 -0.72
N LEU A 165 26.63 26.61 -0.58
CA LEU A 165 26.17 27.73 -1.42
C LEU A 165 26.48 29.11 -0.81
N ALA A 166 26.62 29.19 0.50
CA ALA A 166 27.02 30.39 1.22
C ALA A 166 28.53 30.62 1.04
N ASP A 167 28.90 31.80 0.54
CA ASP A 167 30.30 32.22 0.52
C ASP A 167 30.84 32.20 1.96
N LYS A 168 32.14 31.91 2.15
CA LYS A 168 32.84 31.90 3.45
C LYS A 168 32.90 33.30 4.10
N SER A 169 31.89 34.14 3.94
CA SER A 169 31.82 35.45 4.57
C SER A 169 31.66 35.26 6.08
N LYS A 170 32.72 35.64 6.79
CA LYS A 170 32.71 35.87 8.23
C LYS A 170 31.73 37.00 8.50
N ASN A 171 30.51 36.70 8.97
CA ASN A 171 29.74 37.62 9.79
C ASN A 171 28.61 36.92 10.60
N ILE A 172 28.88 36.79 11.90
CA ILE A 172 28.09 37.20 13.08
C ILE A 172 26.63 36.68 13.22
N ASN A 173 26.42 35.88 14.29
CA ASN A 173 25.21 35.72 15.14
C ASN A 173 23.80 35.64 14.52
N LEU A 174 23.62 35.16 13.29
CA LEU A 174 22.31 34.67 12.84
C LEU A 174 22.22 33.16 12.99
N ASN A 175 21.07 32.66 13.44
CA ASN A 175 20.83 31.23 13.47
C ASN A 175 20.81 30.69 12.02
N GLN A 176 21.23 29.44 11.82
CA GLN A 176 21.52 28.88 10.49
C GLN A 176 20.28 28.90 9.55
N GLU A 177 19.06 28.82 10.10
CA GLU A 177 17.80 28.93 9.36
C GLU A 177 17.56 30.35 8.80
N GLU A 178 17.84 31.40 9.58
CA GLU A 178 17.82 32.77 9.09
C GLU A 178 18.81 32.97 7.94
N ARG A 179 19.98 32.32 7.97
CA ARG A 179 20.95 32.39 6.86
C ARG A 179 20.42 31.79 5.57
N VAL A 180 19.68 30.68 5.66
CA VAL A 180 19.10 29.99 4.49
C VAL A 180 18.00 30.84 3.86
N LEU A 181 17.12 31.41 4.68
CA LEU A 181 16.04 32.27 4.21
C LEU A 181 16.56 33.57 3.59
N GLN A 182 17.75 34.03 4.01
CA GLN A 182 18.41 35.24 3.46
C GLN A 182 19.29 34.97 2.23
N LEU A 183 19.48 33.71 1.82
CA LEU A 183 20.25 33.41 0.61
C LEU A 183 19.58 34.01 -0.63
N SER A 184 20.39 34.58 -1.52
CA SER A 184 19.91 35.08 -2.81
C SER A 184 19.30 33.94 -3.65
N VAL A 185 18.16 34.19 -4.28
CA VAL A 185 17.55 33.24 -5.22
C VAL A 185 18.47 32.91 -6.40
N GLY A 186 19.42 33.79 -6.74
CA GLY A 186 20.42 33.54 -7.79
C GLY A 186 21.41 32.43 -7.49
N LYS A 187 21.48 31.95 -6.24
CA LYS A 187 22.29 30.78 -5.87
C LYS A 187 21.57 29.44 -6.10
N VAL A 188 20.25 29.46 -6.28
CA VAL A 188 19.42 28.25 -6.45
C VAL A 188 18.68 28.21 -7.80
N ALA A 189 18.39 29.38 -8.38
CA ALA A 189 17.76 29.53 -9.68
C ALA A 189 18.79 29.81 -10.78
N ASP A 190 18.46 29.46 -12.04
CA ASP A 190 19.27 29.88 -13.18
C ASP A 190 19.13 31.40 -13.44
N THR A 191 19.99 31.97 -14.28
CA THR A 191 20.02 33.41 -14.56
C THR A 191 18.67 33.94 -15.04
N ARG A 192 17.95 33.15 -15.85
CA ARG A 192 16.65 33.54 -16.42
C ARG A 192 15.60 33.65 -15.32
N LEU A 193 15.44 32.61 -14.52
CA LEU A 193 14.47 32.58 -13.44
C LEU A 193 14.82 33.57 -12.33
N THR A 194 16.11 33.76 -12.04
CA THR A 194 16.59 34.81 -11.13
C THR A 194 16.12 36.18 -11.57
N ASN A 195 16.26 36.51 -12.86
CA ASN A 195 15.82 37.80 -13.39
C ASN A 195 14.29 37.98 -13.31
N VAL A 196 13.52 36.91 -13.53
CA VAL A 196 12.05 36.97 -13.37
C VAL A 196 11.67 37.17 -11.91
N LEU A 197 12.29 36.45 -10.98
CA LEU A 197 12.04 36.60 -9.55
C LEU A 197 12.43 38.00 -9.05
N TYR A 198 13.54 38.56 -9.54
CA TYR A 198 13.97 39.91 -9.19
C TYR A 198 13.01 41.00 -9.68
N LYS A 199 12.35 40.81 -10.83
CA LYS A 199 11.31 41.73 -11.31
C LYS A 199 10.09 41.77 -10.38
N GLU A 200 9.79 40.64 -9.74
CA GLU A 200 8.70 40.50 -8.76
C GLU A 200 9.17 40.79 -7.32
N GLU A 201 10.32 41.45 -7.17
CA GLU A 201 10.93 41.81 -5.88
C GLU A 201 11.32 40.63 -4.98
N ILE A 202 11.37 39.41 -5.53
CA ILE A 202 11.76 38.19 -4.82
C ILE A 202 13.27 38.03 -4.95
N ARG A 203 14.00 38.42 -3.91
CA ARG A 203 15.47 38.42 -3.89
C ARG A 203 16.05 37.25 -3.10
N THR A 204 15.32 36.75 -2.11
CA THR A 204 15.81 35.68 -1.23
C THR A 204 15.01 34.38 -1.31
N VAL A 205 15.64 33.27 -0.95
CA VAL A 205 15.00 31.95 -0.87
C VAL A 205 13.81 31.98 0.09
N GLY A 206 13.89 32.74 1.19
CA GLY A 206 12.78 32.90 2.12
C GLY A 206 11.55 33.56 1.49
N GLN A 207 11.75 34.65 0.75
CA GLN A 207 10.66 35.31 0.01
C GLN A 207 10.04 34.39 -1.05
N LEU A 208 10.87 33.61 -1.74
CA LEU A 208 10.40 32.61 -2.70
C LEU A 208 9.55 31.54 -2.01
N LEU A 209 10.00 31.02 -0.88
CA LEU A 209 9.29 29.99 -0.10
C LEU A 209 7.95 30.52 0.45
N GLU A 210 7.92 31.76 0.92
CA GLU A 210 6.70 32.42 1.38
C GLU A 210 5.67 32.56 0.24
N LEU A 211 6.11 33.01 -0.93
CA LEU A 211 5.26 33.10 -2.13
C LEU A 211 4.64 31.75 -2.48
N VAL A 212 5.45 30.68 -2.57
CA VAL A 212 4.97 29.36 -2.97
C VAL A 212 4.21 28.64 -1.86
N SER A 213 4.40 29.01 -0.59
CA SER A 213 3.59 28.48 0.51
C SER A 213 2.11 28.88 0.38
N GLY A 214 1.83 30.08 -0.15
CA GLY A 214 0.47 30.54 -0.41
C GLY A 214 -0.11 30.08 -1.74
N LYS A 215 0.72 29.99 -2.80
CA LYS A 215 0.24 29.80 -4.18
C LYS A 215 0.58 28.43 -4.81
N GLY A 216 1.46 27.66 -4.16
CA GLY A 216 2.00 26.40 -4.64
C GLY A 216 3.11 26.56 -5.69
N TRP A 217 4.04 25.61 -5.75
CA TRP A 217 5.19 25.65 -6.67
C TRP A 217 4.79 25.82 -8.15
N ARG A 218 3.75 25.12 -8.60
CA ARG A 218 3.26 25.21 -10.00
C ARG A 218 2.82 26.61 -10.41
N TRP A 219 2.53 27.50 -9.45
CA TRP A 219 2.20 28.89 -9.76
C TRP A 219 3.36 29.64 -10.42
N LEU A 220 4.62 29.28 -10.13
CA LEU A 220 5.79 29.91 -10.76
C LEU A 220 5.78 29.78 -12.28
N LEU A 221 5.22 28.70 -12.84
CA LEU A 221 5.07 28.52 -14.29
C LEU A 221 4.07 29.51 -14.93
N LYS A 222 3.25 30.20 -14.13
CA LYS A 222 2.32 31.23 -14.59
C LYS A 222 2.99 32.61 -14.68
N MET A 223 4.17 32.77 -14.09
CA MET A 223 4.92 34.03 -14.17
C MET A 223 5.48 34.22 -15.57
N GLU A 224 5.36 35.44 -16.08
CA GLU A 224 5.85 35.76 -17.41
C GLU A 224 7.38 35.55 -17.50
N GLY A 225 7.79 34.74 -18.48
CA GLY A 225 9.22 34.45 -18.71
C GLY A 225 9.75 33.20 -18.00
N VAL A 226 8.99 32.54 -17.12
CA VAL A 226 9.41 31.27 -16.49
C VAL A 226 9.20 30.10 -17.44
N GLY A 227 10.30 29.50 -17.88
CA GLY A 227 10.28 28.26 -18.67
C GLY A 227 10.24 27.01 -17.78
N ARG A 228 9.68 25.92 -18.32
CA ARG A 228 9.59 24.62 -17.62
C ARG A 228 10.96 24.07 -17.19
N ILE A 229 11.98 24.24 -18.02
CA ILE A 229 13.35 23.80 -17.73
C ILE A 229 13.93 24.55 -16.51
N SER A 230 13.77 25.87 -16.46
CA SER A 230 14.25 26.69 -15.34
C SER A 230 13.50 26.36 -14.06
N TYR A 231 12.19 26.09 -14.17
CA TYR A 231 11.36 25.62 -13.05
C TYR A 231 11.80 24.26 -12.50
N ASP A 232 12.01 23.26 -13.36
CA ASP A 232 12.43 21.92 -12.94
C ASP A 232 13.84 21.93 -12.33
N ARG A 233 14.74 22.78 -12.86
CA ARG A 233 16.08 23.00 -12.28
C ARG A 233 16.01 23.64 -10.90
N LEU A 234 15.17 24.66 -10.71
CA LEU A 234 14.96 25.26 -9.39
C LEU A 234 14.48 24.23 -8.37
N LEU A 235 13.48 23.41 -8.73
CA LEU A 235 12.98 22.35 -7.85
C LEU A 235 14.01 21.27 -7.52
N SER A 236 14.97 21.04 -8.42
CA SER A 236 16.05 20.08 -8.20
C SER A 236 17.15 20.64 -7.29
N ASN A 237 17.34 21.96 -7.30
CA ASN A 237 18.36 22.66 -6.52
C ASN A 237 17.92 22.98 -5.09
N LEU A 238 16.61 23.06 -4.85
CA LEU A 238 16.01 23.20 -3.52
C LEU A 238 15.91 21.83 -2.80
#